data_AF-A0A1E3PWH2-F1
#
_entry.id   AF-A0A1E3PWH2-F1
#
_cell.length_a   1.000
_cell.length_b   1.000
_cell.length_c   1.000
_cell.angle_alpha   90.00
_cell.angle_beta   90.00
_cell.angle_gamma   90.00
#
_symmetry.space_group_name_H-M   'P 1'
#
loop_
_entity.id
_entity.type
_entity.pdbx_description
1 polymer ?
#
loop_
_entity_poly.entity_id
_entity_poly.type
_entity_poly.pdbx_seq_one_letter_code
_entity_poly.pdbx_strand_id
1 'polypeptide(L)'
;MEKAAKEKFLKKIQKSVRSFRFSRVPRAARGIIILVTFCAFAFLLSVLSPAHHSGLQMLLPGDLDPPFLETQSRLCPSNAADKLRKVLSSVSNPFMTAMRINFNTAGTTAVARQDAMIYRFNPSILPLPPNAPHPYIGFAAEAKGNTFDLYACYLARGQKKVSKRWGLQCATEPQRIEIATVESGECREHLFFGLRKGPQTPRVFFAPDGTPILTYSANSEADCIGVWMVDARVAYPPLMEWFPNPPLQYLEPIELRRPGKKLEMEQNWTFMFEHNKTFIQQDLYPRTYSSIGWQNRNLAPRSFKCINALTQNREEVALRQATNTLRLSLCNWPCTATEENTVLISIIHVKYAEGYRPYYERRVLVTTAQFPFDVIGISPSLVYTGTDEQVVLYTTSLTWDSRQEPRKSREDVYSMDKSKYAVKSEMTGGDRSPENQETQEEPNKIKVEKRETAQEKKMRKLHEKQEELADKNKFREYTIENPQLSGIESDYYHGYLNDVVLIGFGIEDREAAVLDVRASDLVECIKKCVG
;
A
#
# COMPACT_ATOMS: atom_id res chain seq x y z
N MET A 1 45.40 13.23 26.87
CA MET A 1 45.50 14.56 27.51
C MET A 1 44.42 15.55 27.06
N GLU A 2 43.93 15.47 25.82
CA GLU A 2 42.95 16.43 25.26
C GLU A 2 41.54 16.37 25.90
N LYS A 3 41.05 15.17 26.24
CA LYS A 3 39.73 14.98 26.88
C LYS A 3 39.66 15.59 28.29
N ALA A 4 40.74 15.45 29.06
CA ALA A 4 40.85 16.01 30.42
C ALA A 4 40.94 17.55 30.40
N ALA A 5 41.56 18.14 29.37
CA ALA A 5 41.59 19.59 29.18
C ALA A 5 40.21 20.16 28.85
N LYS A 6 39.44 19.48 27.99
CA LYS A 6 38.05 19.87 27.64
C LYS A 6 37.11 19.80 28.84
N GLU A 7 37.18 18.75 29.66
CA GLU A 7 36.37 18.66 30.88
C GLU A 7 36.71 19.73 31.92
N LYS A 8 38.01 20.03 32.10
CA LYS A 8 38.46 21.07 33.04
C LYS A 8 38.01 22.47 32.59
N PHE A 9 37.96 22.71 31.29
CA PHE A 9 37.45 23.96 30.71
C PHE A 9 35.92 24.10 30.88
N LEU A 10 35.15 23.05 30.58
CA LEU A 10 33.69 23.03 30.75
C LEU A 10 33.27 23.24 32.21
N LYS A 11 33.97 22.61 33.17
CA LYS A 11 33.72 22.83 34.61
C LYS A 11 34.01 24.28 35.04
N LYS A 12 34.96 24.96 34.39
CA LYS A 12 35.30 26.36 34.67
C LYS A 12 34.24 27.33 34.14
N ILE A 13 33.64 27.03 32.98
CA ILE A 13 32.51 27.77 32.40
C ILE A 13 31.26 27.60 33.27
N GLN A 14 30.90 26.37 33.65
CA GLN A 14 29.74 26.12 34.51
C GLN A 14 29.85 26.83 35.87
N LYS A 15 31.05 26.91 36.44
CA LYS A 15 31.29 27.64 37.70
C LYS A 15 31.12 29.16 37.54
N SER A 16 31.52 29.74 36.40
CA SER A 16 31.36 31.18 36.12
C SER A 16 29.91 31.56 35.84
N VAL A 17 29.14 30.68 35.18
CA VAL A 17 27.72 30.91 34.91
C VAL A 17 26.89 30.84 36.20
N ARG A 18 27.23 29.91 37.12
CA ARG A 18 26.53 29.78 38.42
C ARG A 18 26.80 30.94 39.38
N SER A 19 27.91 31.67 39.26
CA SER A 19 28.19 32.85 40.12
C SER A 19 27.51 34.13 39.64
N PHE A 20 26.86 34.14 38.48
CA PHE A 20 26.24 35.35 37.90
C PHE A 20 24.83 35.57 38.46
N ARG A 21 24.71 36.35 39.55
CA ARG A 21 23.41 36.73 40.13
C ARG A 21 22.75 37.84 39.30
N PHE A 22 21.64 37.50 38.63
CA PHE A 22 20.84 38.42 37.79
C PHE A 22 20.04 39.51 38.56
N SER A 23 20.19 39.62 39.87
CA SER A 23 19.36 40.48 40.72
C SER A 23 19.72 41.97 40.72
N ARG A 24 20.78 42.40 40.03
CA ARG A 24 21.20 43.82 39.98
C ARG A 24 21.32 44.45 38.58
N VAL A 25 20.81 43.79 37.54
CA VAL A 25 20.89 44.31 36.16
C VAL A 25 19.54 44.93 35.73
N PRO A 26 19.49 46.22 35.32
CA PRO A 26 18.28 46.88 34.83
C PRO A 26 17.65 46.11 33.65
N ARG A 27 16.31 46.09 33.57
CA ARG A 27 15.57 45.28 32.57
C ARG A 27 16.00 45.54 31.12
N ALA A 28 16.44 46.76 30.79
CA ALA A 28 16.92 47.12 29.45
C ALA A 28 18.27 46.46 29.07
N ALA A 29 19.13 46.12 30.03
CA ALA A 29 20.44 45.53 29.78
C ALA A 29 20.41 43.98 29.70
N ARG A 30 19.31 43.34 30.11
CA ARG A 30 19.20 41.86 30.09
C ARG A 30 19.12 41.29 28.67
N GLY A 31 18.44 41.98 27.75
CA GLY A 31 18.33 41.55 26.35
C GLY A 31 19.68 41.56 25.63
N ILE A 32 20.50 42.59 25.87
CA ILE A 32 21.82 42.73 25.25
C ILE A 32 22.80 41.67 25.77
N ILE A 33 22.78 41.37 27.08
CA ILE A 33 23.65 40.33 27.65
C ILE A 33 23.29 38.95 27.10
N ILE A 34 22.01 38.61 27.00
CA ILE A 34 21.57 37.33 26.42
C ILE A 34 22.03 37.21 24.95
N LEU A 35 21.85 38.28 24.16
CA LEU A 35 22.25 38.30 22.76
C LEU A 35 23.77 38.14 22.59
N VAL A 36 24.57 38.85 23.38
CA VAL A 36 26.04 38.76 23.33
C VAL A 36 26.54 37.39 23.78
N THR A 37 25.89 36.78 24.79
CA THR A 37 26.26 35.44 25.26
C THR A 37 25.92 34.37 24.22
N PHE A 38 24.79 34.52 23.51
CA PHE A 38 24.37 33.61 22.44
C PHE A 38 25.30 33.73 21.21
N CYS A 39 25.66 34.95 20.82
CA CYS A 39 26.62 35.19 19.73
C CYS A 39 28.02 34.66 20.05
N ALA A 40 28.50 34.85 21.29
CA ALA A 40 29.79 34.29 21.71
C ALA A 40 29.80 32.76 21.72
N PHE A 41 28.68 32.12 22.08
CA PHE A 41 28.53 30.67 22.06
C PHE A 41 28.48 30.11 20.62
N ALA A 42 27.77 30.78 19.71
CA ALA A 42 27.73 30.44 18.29
C ALA A 42 29.10 30.60 17.61
N PHE A 43 29.85 31.64 17.96
CA PHE A 43 31.21 31.85 17.45
C PHE A 43 32.17 30.76 17.95
N LEU A 44 32.10 30.38 19.23
CA LEU A 44 32.92 29.30 19.80
C LEU A 44 32.61 27.92 19.18
N LEU A 45 31.35 27.66 18.83
CA LEU A 45 30.95 26.44 18.09
C LEU A 45 31.50 26.42 16.66
N SER A 46 31.60 27.58 16.01
CA SER A 46 32.17 27.68 14.65
C SER A 46 33.69 27.47 14.61
N VAL A 47 34.40 27.82 15.68
CA VAL A 47 35.87 27.67 15.80
C VAL A 47 36.29 26.25 16.20
N LEU A 48 35.38 25.44 16.76
CA LEU A 48 35.67 24.09 17.27
C LEU A 48 35.25 22.95 16.32
N SER A 49 34.79 23.26 15.10
CA SER A 49 34.47 22.24 14.09
C SER A 49 35.62 22.07 13.09
N PRO A 50 36.30 20.91 13.02
CA PRO A 50 37.36 20.71 12.05
C PRO A 50 36.77 20.46 10.66
N ALA A 51 36.80 21.48 9.80
CA ALA A 51 36.66 21.32 8.37
C ALA A 51 37.99 20.82 7.78
N HIS A 52 38.04 19.57 7.32
CA HIS A 52 39.14 19.07 6.50
C HIS A 52 38.84 19.35 5.02
N HIS A 53 39.51 20.36 4.47
CA HIS A 53 39.74 20.52 3.04
C HIS A 53 41.26 20.55 2.81
N SER A 54 41.76 19.59 2.00
CA SER A 54 42.99 19.58 1.19
C SER A 54 43.28 18.10 0.84
N GLY A 55 43.64 17.66 -0.36
CA GLY A 55 43.97 18.37 -1.58
C GLY A 55 43.91 17.43 -2.79
N LEU A 56 43.95 18.06 -3.97
CA LEU A 56 44.02 17.45 -5.28
C LEU A 56 45.44 16.92 -5.53
N GLN A 57 45.60 15.65 -5.92
CA GLN A 57 46.76 15.22 -6.73
C GLN A 57 46.42 13.96 -7.54
N MET A 58 46.61 14.08 -8.86
CA MET A 58 46.53 13.00 -9.85
C MET A 58 47.54 11.89 -9.56
N LEU A 59 47.13 10.62 -9.62
CA LEU A 59 47.91 9.47 -10.11
C LEU A 59 46.94 8.36 -10.58
N LEU A 60 47.10 7.91 -11.83
CA LEU A 60 46.67 6.61 -12.37
C LEU A 60 47.96 5.78 -12.62
N PRO A 61 47.91 4.47 -12.92
CA PRO A 61 46.98 3.40 -12.54
C PRO A 61 47.73 2.22 -11.84
N GLY A 62 47.03 1.26 -11.24
CA GLY A 62 47.68 0.05 -10.71
C GLY A 62 46.71 -0.94 -10.08
N ASP A 63 46.48 -2.02 -10.82
CA ASP A 63 45.98 -3.35 -10.47
C ASP A 63 45.68 -3.65 -9.00
N LEU A 64 44.39 -3.88 -8.71
CA LEU A 64 43.95 -4.84 -7.70
C LEU A 64 42.72 -5.57 -8.27
N ASP A 65 42.95 -6.78 -8.76
CA ASP A 65 41.90 -7.74 -9.09
C ASP A 65 41.00 -8.01 -7.87
N PRO A 66 39.67 -8.08 -8.04
CA PRO A 66 38.78 -8.62 -7.00
C PRO A 66 38.73 -10.15 -7.12
N PRO A 67 38.89 -10.92 -6.02
CA PRO A 67 38.64 -12.35 -6.09
C PRO A 67 37.13 -12.62 -6.05
N PHE A 68 36.69 -13.39 -7.04
CA PHE A 68 35.62 -14.38 -6.94
C PHE A 68 34.17 -13.91 -6.75
N LEU A 69 33.54 -13.50 -7.85
CA LEU A 69 32.11 -13.69 -8.10
C LEU A 69 31.95 -14.46 -9.41
N GLU A 70 32.26 -15.76 -9.37
CA GLU A 70 32.10 -16.66 -10.51
C GLU A 70 30.62 -17.06 -10.65
N THR A 71 30.02 -16.52 -11.72
CA THR A 71 28.95 -17.10 -12.55
C THR A 71 27.82 -17.86 -11.85
N GLN A 72 26.76 -17.13 -11.48
CA GLN A 72 25.40 -17.70 -11.50
C GLN A 72 24.60 -17.03 -12.62
N SER A 73 24.05 -17.88 -13.50
CA SER A 73 23.15 -17.57 -14.60
C SER A 73 22.32 -16.29 -14.39
N ARG A 74 22.77 -15.20 -15.04
CA ARG A 74 21.93 -14.03 -15.23
C ARG A 74 20.81 -14.43 -16.20
N LEU A 75 19.57 -14.37 -15.76
CA LEU A 75 18.41 -14.23 -16.67
C LEU A 75 18.35 -12.83 -17.30
N CYS A 76 19.44 -12.05 -17.21
CA CYS A 76 19.58 -10.80 -17.93
C CYS A 76 20.36 -11.09 -19.21
N PRO A 77 19.82 -10.82 -20.39
CA PRO A 77 20.65 -10.68 -21.59
C PRO A 77 21.79 -9.71 -21.26
N SER A 78 23.00 -9.98 -21.71
CA SER A 78 24.18 -9.12 -21.53
C SER A 78 23.96 -7.67 -22.02
N ASN A 79 22.94 -7.46 -22.87
CA ASN A 79 22.53 -6.15 -23.39
C ASN A 79 21.49 -5.43 -22.50
N ALA A 80 21.12 -6.00 -21.34
CA ALA A 80 20.14 -5.45 -20.40
C ALA A 80 20.65 -4.20 -19.67
N ALA A 81 21.97 -3.97 -19.56
CA ALA A 81 22.48 -2.71 -19.00
C ALA A 81 22.31 -1.52 -19.97
N ASP A 82 22.50 -1.76 -21.27
CA ASP A 82 22.23 -0.78 -22.32
C ASP A 82 20.73 -0.64 -22.62
N LYS A 83 19.95 -1.71 -22.40
CA LYS A 83 18.49 -1.62 -22.35
C LYS A 83 18.00 -0.97 -21.06
N LEU A 84 18.62 -1.10 -19.89
CA LEU A 84 18.18 -0.40 -18.67
C LEU A 84 18.28 1.12 -18.81
N ARG A 85 19.27 1.61 -19.59
CA ARG A 85 19.36 3.03 -19.98
C ARG A 85 18.40 3.44 -21.12
N LYS A 86 17.90 2.50 -21.93
CA LYS A 86 17.01 2.77 -23.09
C LYS A 86 15.55 2.32 -22.94
N VAL A 87 15.19 1.51 -21.95
CA VAL A 87 13.86 0.86 -21.84
C VAL A 87 12.87 1.69 -21.02
N LEU A 88 13.31 2.76 -20.37
CA LEU A 88 12.41 3.81 -19.87
C LEU A 88 12.24 4.99 -20.84
N SER A 89 12.93 4.99 -22.00
CA SER A 89 12.80 6.04 -23.03
C SER A 89 12.16 5.55 -24.34
N SER A 90 12.14 4.25 -24.64
CA SER A 90 11.30 3.70 -25.72
C SER A 90 9.93 3.27 -25.18
N VAL A 91 9.18 4.27 -24.74
CA VAL A 91 7.80 4.13 -24.28
C VAL A 91 6.92 3.86 -25.51
N SER A 92 6.73 2.59 -25.87
CA SER A 92 5.61 2.16 -26.72
C SER A 92 4.29 2.10 -25.95
N ASN A 93 4.29 2.47 -24.66
CA ASN A 93 3.10 2.61 -23.83
C ASN A 93 3.11 3.95 -23.06
N PRO A 94 2.57 5.06 -23.63
CA PRO A 94 2.55 6.39 -22.99
C PRO A 94 1.82 6.45 -21.64
N PHE A 95 1.30 5.33 -21.16
CA PHE A 95 0.55 5.21 -19.91
C PHE A 95 1.40 4.83 -18.67
N MET A 96 2.65 4.32 -18.79
CA MET A 96 3.51 3.94 -17.63
C MET A 96 4.11 5.14 -16.87
N THR A 97 3.33 6.21 -16.68
CA THR A 97 3.72 7.39 -15.94
C THR A 97 2.93 7.45 -14.65
N ALA A 98 3.62 7.66 -13.53
CA ALA A 98 2.98 7.96 -12.26
C ALA A 98 1.86 9.01 -12.40
N MET A 99 0.64 8.63 -12.05
CA MET A 99 -0.54 9.49 -12.04
C MET A 99 -0.83 9.94 -10.62
N ARG A 100 -0.81 11.25 -10.36
CA ARG A 100 -1.26 11.79 -9.08
C ARG A 100 -2.76 11.57 -8.91
N ILE A 101 -3.16 11.27 -7.68
CA ILE A 101 -4.55 11.11 -7.26
C ILE A 101 -4.95 12.36 -6.48
N ASN A 102 -5.95 13.09 -6.97
CA ASN A 102 -6.54 14.20 -6.25
C ASN A 102 -7.80 13.74 -5.54
N PHE A 103 -7.71 13.60 -4.22
CA PHE A 103 -8.87 13.22 -3.43
C PHE A 103 -9.86 14.36 -3.17
N ASN A 104 -9.65 15.58 -3.70
CA ASN A 104 -10.63 16.65 -3.59
C ASN A 104 -11.65 16.57 -4.74
N THR A 105 -12.92 16.94 -4.49
CA THR A 105 -13.94 16.97 -5.54
C THR A 105 -13.67 18.03 -6.61
N ALA A 106 -14.02 17.69 -7.85
CA ALA A 106 -14.04 18.63 -8.96
C ALA A 106 -15.16 19.66 -8.77
N GLY A 107 -14.92 20.70 -7.97
CA GLY A 107 -15.95 21.72 -7.71
C GLY A 107 -15.77 22.50 -6.42
N THR A 108 -14.83 22.12 -5.55
CA THR A 108 -14.42 22.95 -4.41
C THR A 108 -13.83 24.26 -4.94
N THR A 109 -14.67 25.28 -5.03
CA THR A 109 -14.33 26.61 -5.55
C THR A 109 -13.18 27.20 -4.75
N ALA A 110 -12.33 27.95 -5.45
CA ALA A 110 -11.12 28.60 -4.92
C ALA A 110 -11.33 29.53 -3.71
N VAL A 111 -12.58 29.74 -3.26
CA VAL A 111 -12.93 30.52 -2.07
C VAL A 111 -12.58 29.77 -0.76
N ALA A 112 -12.47 28.43 -0.80
CA ALA A 112 -11.98 27.63 0.33
C ALA A 112 -10.45 27.47 0.36
N ARG A 113 -9.68 28.32 -0.36
CA ARG A 113 -8.21 28.22 -0.43
C ARG A 113 -7.46 28.95 0.69
N GLN A 114 -8.15 29.73 1.51
CA GLN A 114 -7.46 30.53 2.53
C GLN A 114 -7.21 29.80 3.85
N ASP A 115 -7.91 28.69 4.14
CA ASP A 115 -7.70 27.92 5.36
C ASP A 115 -7.59 26.40 5.06
N ALA A 116 -6.36 25.88 5.10
CA ALA A 116 -5.93 24.47 5.05
C ALA A 116 -6.12 23.69 3.73
N MET A 117 -5.00 23.47 3.02
CA MET A 117 -4.90 22.42 2.00
C MET A 117 -5.13 21.04 2.64
N ILE A 118 -6.23 20.37 2.30
CA ILE A 118 -6.54 19.02 2.81
C ILE A 118 -5.66 18.01 2.07
N TYR A 119 -4.75 17.39 2.80
CA TYR A 119 -3.88 16.34 2.28
C TYR A 119 -4.49 14.97 2.61
N ARG A 120 -4.66 14.15 1.57
CA ARG A 120 -5.00 12.75 1.72
C ARG A 120 -3.88 11.89 1.15
N PHE A 121 -3.32 11.04 1.99
CA PHE A 121 -2.09 10.29 1.74
C PHE A 121 -2.29 8.81 2.06
N ASN A 122 -1.26 8.01 1.79
CA ASN A 122 -1.30 6.55 1.88
C ASN A 122 -2.43 5.93 1.04
N PRO A 123 -2.43 6.16 -0.30
CA PRO A 123 -3.55 5.73 -1.12
C PRO A 123 -3.61 4.21 -1.22
N SER A 124 -4.83 3.69 -1.30
CA SER A 124 -5.09 2.34 -1.76
C SER A 124 -6.23 2.39 -2.77
N ILE A 125 -6.13 1.62 -3.85
CA ILE A 125 -7.08 1.71 -4.97
C ILE A 125 -7.57 0.31 -5.27
N LEU A 126 -8.87 0.17 -5.51
CA LEU A 126 -9.44 -1.04 -6.07
C LEU A 126 -9.98 -0.78 -7.49
N PRO A 127 -9.73 -1.68 -8.46
CA PRO A 127 -10.50 -1.75 -9.70
C PRO A 127 -11.98 -2.01 -9.40
N LEU A 128 -12.86 -1.29 -10.07
CA LEU A 128 -14.27 -1.64 -10.12
C LEU A 128 -14.56 -2.54 -11.32
N PRO A 129 -15.64 -3.34 -11.27
CA PRO A 129 -16.09 -4.11 -12.41
C PRO A 129 -16.25 -3.25 -13.69
N PRO A 130 -16.02 -3.80 -14.90
CA PRO A 130 -16.05 -3.01 -16.15
C PRO A 130 -17.36 -2.25 -16.43
N ASN A 131 -18.48 -2.70 -15.86
CA ASN A 131 -19.80 -2.06 -15.97
C ASN A 131 -20.02 -0.93 -14.96
N ALA A 132 -19.08 -0.66 -14.06
CA ALA A 132 -19.18 0.44 -13.12
C ALA A 132 -19.03 1.81 -13.83
N PRO A 133 -19.74 2.86 -13.37
CA PRO A 133 -19.67 4.20 -13.96
C PRO A 133 -18.29 4.84 -13.77
N HIS A 134 -17.52 4.35 -12.80
CA HIS A 134 -16.18 4.84 -12.49
C HIS A 134 -15.17 3.69 -12.54
N PRO A 135 -13.96 3.93 -13.06
CA PRO A 135 -12.86 2.97 -13.10
C PRO A 135 -12.52 2.30 -11.77
N TYR A 136 -12.48 3.10 -10.72
CA TYR A 136 -11.79 2.75 -9.50
C TYR A 136 -12.50 3.36 -8.31
N ILE A 137 -12.19 2.82 -7.14
CA ILE A 137 -12.45 3.45 -5.86
C ILE A 137 -11.10 3.64 -5.14
N GLY A 138 -10.88 4.83 -4.60
CA GLY A 138 -9.68 5.17 -3.84
C GLY A 138 -9.99 5.32 -2.36
N PHE A 139 -9.07 4.84 -1.54
CA PHE A 139 -9.05 4.97 -0.08
C PHE A 139 -7.81 5.77 0.32
N ALA A 140 -7.92 6.69 1.26
CA ALA A 140 -6.78 7.44 1.77
C ALA A 140 -7.01 7.91 3.22
N ALA A 141 -5.92 8.14 3.93
CA ALA A 141 -5.94 8.76 5.25
C ALA A 141 -5.90 10.28 5.13
N GLU A 142 -6.60 10.97 6.03
CA GLU A 142 -6.54 12.42 6.22
C GLU A 142 -6.13 12.70 7.66
N ALA A 143 -5.17 13.62 7.86
CA ALA A 143 -4.72 14.03 9.19
C ALA A 143 -5.30 15.41 9.55
N LYS A 144 -5.94 15.51 10.71
CA LYS A 144 -6.44 16.75 11.34
C LYS A 144 -5.73 16.91 12.69
N GLY A 145 -4.59 17.61 12.68
CA GLY A 145 -3.70 17.65 13.84
C GLY A 145 -3.18 16.24 14.17
N ASN A 146 -3.52 15.72 15.35
CA ASN A 146 -3.18 14.36 15.76
C ASN A 146 -4.31 13.33 15.53
N THR A 147 -5.44 13.76 14.96
CA THR A 147 -6.55 12.85 14.62
C THR A 147 -6.45 12.42 13.16
N PHE A 148 -6.75 11.16 12.89
CA PHE A 148 -6.70 10.56 11.56
C PHE A 148 -8.06 9.97 11.22
N ASP A 149 -8.49 10.24 10.00
CA ASP A 149 -9.73 9.73 9.41
C ASP A 149 -9.40 8.99 8.12
N LEU A 150 -10.22 8.00 7.75
CA LEU A 150 -10.16 7.40 6.42
C LEU A 150 -11.27 7.96 5.53
N TYR A 151 -10.96 8.14 4.26
CA TYR A 151 -11.92 8.56 3.25
C TYR A 151 -11.90 7.62 2.05
N ALA A 152 -13.06 7.43 1.44
CA ALA A 152 -13.22 6.77 0.17
C ALA A 152 -13.95 7.66 -0.85
N CYS A 153 -13.58 7.54 -2.11
CA CYS A 153 -14.32 8.14 -3.21
C CYS A 153 -14.15 7.31 -4.49
N TYR A 154 -15.13 7.38 -5.38
CA TYR A 154 -14.95 6.86 -6.73
C TYR A 154 -13.99 7.76 -7.51
N LEU A 155 -13.07 7.17 -8.26
CA LEU A 155 -12.07 7.89 -9.02
C LEU A 155 -12.38 7.85 -10.51
N ALA A 156 -12.21 8.98 -11.17
CA ALA A 156 -12.24 9.09 -12.63
C ALA A 156 -10.98 9.79 -13.13
N ARG A 157 -10.67 9.61 -14.43
CA ARG A 157 -9.62 10.38 -15.08
C ARG A 157 -10.01 11.86 -15.10
N GLY A 158 -9.10 12.71 -14.63
CA GLY A 158 -9.22 14.16 -14.67
C GLY A 158 -8.00 14.78 -15.34
N GLN A 159 -8.20 15.90 -16.02
CA GLN A 159 -7.13 16.69 -16.59
C GLN A 159 -7.01 18.02 -15.85
N LYS A 160 -5.81 18.37 -15.39
CA LYS A 160 -5.56 19.71 -14.84
C LYS A 160 -5.64 20.74 -15.97
N LYS A 161 -6.56 21.71 -15.85
CA LYS A 161 -6.80 22.76 -16.88
C LYS A 161 -5.52 23.48 -17.33
N VAL A 162 -4.60 23.77 -16.40
CA VAL A 162 -3.38 24.54 -16.67
C VAL A 162 -2.28 23.67 -17.29
N SER A 163 -1.93 22.56 -16.65
CA SER A 163 -0.80 21.73 -17.10
C SER A 163 -1.15 20.75 -18.21
N LYS A 164 -2.45 20.59 -18.52
CA LYS A 164 -2.99 19.55 -19.41
C LYS A 164 -2.56 18.12 -19.03
N ARG A 165 -2.02 17.91 -17.82
CA ARG A 165 -1.62 16.59 -17.33
C ARG A 165 -2.84 15.83 -16.84
N TRP A 166 -2.88 14.56 -17.17
CA TRP A 166 -3.88 13.61 -16.70
C TRP A 166 -3.51 13.07 -15.31
N GLY A 167 -4.52 12.75 -14.53
CA GLY A 167 -4.40 12.05 -13.25
C GLY A 167 -5.74 11.42 -12.86
N LEU A 168 -5.78 10.80 -11.69
CA LEU A 168 -7.05 10.37 -11.09
C LEU A 168 -7.56 11.46 -10.15
N GLN A 169 -8.87 11.62 -10.09
CA GLN A 169 -9.50 12.53 -9.14
C GLN A 169 -10.81 11.94 -8.61
N CYS A 170 -11.23 12.35 -7.42
CA CYS A 170 -12.55 11.99 -6.92
C CYS A 170 -13.64 12.50 -7.87
N ALA A 171 -14.41 11.55 -8.39
CA ALA A 171 -15.61 11.77 -9.19
C ALA A 171 -16.84 12.00 -8.30
N THR A 172 -16.81 11.48 -7.07
CA THR A 172 -17.84 11.70 -6.05
C THR A 172 -17.27 12.43 -4.84
N GLU A 173 -18.15 12.99 -4.00
CA GLU A 173 -17.75 13.57 -2.72
C GLU A 173 -17.00 12.51 -1.86
N PRO A 174 -15.80 12.81 -1.34
CA PRO A 174 -15.09 11.94 -0.42
C PRO A 174 -15.95 11.67 0.82
N GLN A 175 -16.24 10.40 1.04
CA GLN A 175 -17.01 9.95 2.19
C GLN A 175 -16.05 9.47 3.27
N ARG A 176 -16.24 9.98 4.49
CA ARG A 176 -15.54 9.51 5.67
C ARG A 176 -16.00 8.08 5.99
N ILE A 177 -15.04 7.20 6.25
CA ILE A 177 -15.31 5.82 6.71
C ILE A 177 -15.38 5.85 8.23
N GLU A 178 -16.52 5.43 8.77
CA GLU A 178 -16.75 5.43 10.22
C GLU A 178 -16.12 4.19 10.84
N ILE A 179 -15.05 4.40 11.61
CA ILE A 179 -14.35 3.36 12.36
C ILE A 179 -14.27 3.83 13.81
N ALA A 180 -14.68 2.95 14.74
CA ALA A 180 -14.61 3.24 16.16
C ALA A 180 -13.15 3.49 16.57
N THR A 181 -12.93 4.53 17.37
CA THR A 181 -11.62 4.77 17.98
C THR A 181 -11.50 3.92 19.23
N VAL A 182 -10.38 3.22 19.35
CA VAL A 182 -10.02 2.44 20.53
C VAL A 182 -9.03 3.26 21.36
N GLU A 183 -9.08 3.13 22.68
CA GLU A 183 -8.06 3.77 23.51
C GLU A 183 -6.70 3.09 23.36
N SER A 184 -5.65 3.89 23.47
CA SER A 184 -4.29 3.38 23.32
C SER A 184 -3.84 2.68 24.60
N GLY A 185 -3.22 1.52 24.47
CA GLY A 185 -2.44 0.87 25.51
C GLY A 185 -1.17 1.65 25.82
N GLU A 186 -0.29 1.03 26.61
CA GLU A 186 0.96 1.67 27.04
C GLU A 186 1.91 1.97 25.86
N CYS A 187 2.14 3.26 25.61
CA CYS A 187 3.23 3.74 24.76
C CYS A 187 4.42 4.11 25.67
N ARG A 188 5.55 3.39 25.58
CA ARG A 188 6.65 3.54 26.56
C ARG A 188 7.79 4.41 26.02
N GLU A 189 8.39 4.00 24.90
CA GLU A 189 9.52 4.66 24.24
C GLU A 189 9.04 5.82 23.37
N HIS A 190 7.88 5.67 22.73
CA HIS A 190 7.36 6.63 21.78
C HIS A 190 5.99 7.20 22.20
N LEU A 191 5.99 8.01 23.26
CA LEU A 191 4.76 8.62 23.84
C LEU A 191 3.89 9.38 22.83
N PHE A 192 4.49 9.93 21.76
CA PHE A 192 3.74 10.66 20.73
C PHE A 192 2.78 9.77 19.94
N PHE A 193 2.98 8.44 19.90
CA PHE A 193 2.04 7.53 19.25
C PHE A 193 0.69 7.51 19.97
N GLY A 194 0.66 7.61 21.30
CA GLY A 194 -0.58 7.68 22.08
C GLY A 194 -1.39 8.96 21.83
N LEU A 195 -0.74 10.02 21.32
CA LEU A 195 -1.41 11.26 20.92
C LEU A 195 -2.12 11.13 19.57
N ARG A 196 -1.69 10.19 18.72
CA ARG A 196 -2.31 9.93 17.42
C ARG A 196 -3.57 9.13 17.63
N LYS A 197 -4.70 9.65 17.17
CA LYS A 197 -6.02 9.04 17.37
C LYS A 197 -6.68 8.68 16.04
N GLY A 198 -7.24 7.49 15.97
CA GLY A 198 -8.02 7.02 14.83
C GLY A 198 -7.22 6.21 13.79
N PRO A 199 -7.92 5.76 12.73
CA PRO A 199 -7.36 4.89 11.71
C PRO A 199 -6.34 5.59 10.80
N GLN A 200 -5.24 4.90 10.54
CA GLN A 200 -4.07 5.34 9.78
C GLN A 200 -3.74 4.31 8.71
N THR A 201 -3.11 4.78 7.63
CA THR A 201 -2.46 3.95 6.60
C THR A 201 -3.37 2.83 6.04
N PRO A 202 -4.50 3.19 5.41
CA PRO A 202 -5.42 2.21 4.88
C PRO A 202 -4.77 1.41 3.75
N ARG A 203 -4.98 0.10 3.73
CA ARG A 203 -4.67 -0.77 2.61
C ARG A 203 -5.87 -1.64 2.34
N VAL A 204 -6.40 -1.51 1.14
CA VAL A 204 -7.52 -2.30 0.64
C VAL A 204 -7.02 -3.20 -0.49
N PHE A 205 -7.38 -4.46 -0.43
CA PHE A 205 -6.99 -5.47 -1.42
C PHE A 205 -8.02 -6.60 -1.42
N PHE A 206 -7.97 -7.46 -2.43
CA PHE A 206 -8.86 -8.61 -2.52
C PHE A 206 -8.22 -9.86 -1.93
N ALA A 207 -8.99 -10.62 -1.17
CA ALA A 207 -8.70 -12.00 -0.83
C ALA A 207 -8.93 -12.90 -2.06
N PRO A 208 -8.47 -14.17 -2.05
CA PRO A 208 -8.56 -15.05 -3.21
C PRO A 208 -9.99 -15.27 -3.70
N ASP A 209 -10.99 -15.31 -2.82
CA ASP A 209 -12.40 -15.47 -3.16
C ASP A 209 -13.06 -14.19 -3.73
N GLY A 210 -12.32 -13.09 -3.84
CA GLY A 210 -12.82 -11.80 -4.27
C GLY A 210 -13.39 -10.94 -3.14
N THR A 211 -13.27 -11.34 -1.87
CA THR A 211 -13.64 -10.48 -0.74
C THR A 211 -12.70 -9.26 -0.67
N PRO A 212 -13.21 -8.02 -0.72
CA PRO A 212 -12.38 -6.84 -0.48
C PRO A 212 -12.11 -6.70 1.02
N ILE A 213 -10.84 -6.67 1.41
CA ILE A 213 -10.37 -6.55 2.79
C ILE A 213 -9.76 -5.17 2.98
N LEU A 214 -10.20 -4.45 4.01
CA LEU A 214 -9.59 -3.21 4.50
C LEU A 214 -8.74 -3.52 5.73
N THR A 215 -7.47 -3.11 5.67
CA THR A 215 -6.56 -3.11 6.81
C THR A 215 -6.10 -1.70 7.11
N TYR A 216 -5.90 -1.39 8.37
CA TYR A 216 -5.46 -0.07 8.81
C TYR A 216 -4.71 -0.19 10.14
N SER A 217 -3.82 0.74 10.43
CA SER A 217 -3.23 0.86 11.75
C SER A 217 -4.06 1.81 12.60
N ALA A 218 -4.27 1.52 13.87
CA ALA A 218 -4.95 2.44 14.79
C ALA A 218 -4.47 2.20 16.21
N ASN A 219 -4.95 3.01 17.15
CA ASN A 219 -4.77 2.72 18.56
C ASN A 219 -5.20 1.29 18.89
N SER A 220 -4.44 0.66 19.77
CA SER A 220 -4.59 -0.73 20.19
C SER A 220 -4.61 -0.76 21.70
N GLU A 221 -5.41 -1.62 22.31
CA GLU A 221 -5.34 -1.82 23.77
C GLU A 221 -4.13 -2.69 24.16
N ALA A 222 -3.70 -3.56 23.26
CA ALA A 222 -2.65 -4.52 23.54
C ALA A 222 -1.24 -4.05 23.27
N ASP A 223 -1.10 -3.18 22.27
CA ASP A 223 0.09 -2.46 21.87
C ASP A 223 -0.21 -0.95 21.99
N CYS A 224 0.63 -0.04 21.48
CA CYS A 224 0.27 1.39 21.42
C CYS A 224 -0.48 1.70 20.11
N ILE A 225 0.05 1.21 18.98
CA ILE A 225 -0.62 1.22 17.68
C ILE A 225 -0.60 -0.20 17.12
N GLY A 226 -1.78 -0.76 16.83
CA GLY A 226 -1.97 -2.10 16.28
C GLY A 226 -2.43 -2.06 14.82
N VAL A 227 -2.53 -3.24 14.20
CA VAL A 227 -3.11 -3.43 12.87
C VAL A 227 -4.49 -4.07 13.00
N TRP A 228 -5.46 -3.49 12.31
CA TRP A 228 -6.85 -3.91 12.30
C TRP A 228 -7.24 -4.40 10.92
N MET A 229 -8.25 -5.27 10.86
CA MET A 229 -8.79 -5.82 9.62
C MET A 229 -10.31 -5.90 9.68
N VAL A 230 -10.95 -5.60 8.55
CA VAL A 230 -12.41 -5.68 8.38
C VAL A 230 -12.71 -5.94 6.90
N ASP A 231 -13.86 -6.51 6.58
CA ASP A 231 -14.35 -6.51 5.20
C ASP A 231 -14.66 -5.07 4.77
N ALA A 232 -14.08 -4.65 3.65
CA ALA A 232 -14.17 -3.27 3.20
C ALA A 232 -15.61 -2.87 2.88
N ARG A 233 -16.49 -3.83 2.57
CA ARG A 233 -17.92 -3.58 2.33
C ARG A 233 -18.69 -3.29 3.62
N VAL A 234 -18.21 -3.80 4.75
CA VAL A 234 -18.78 -3.47 6.06
C VAL A 234 -18.37 -2.06 6.46
N ALA A 235 -17.09 -1.73 6.32
CA ALA A 235 -16.59 -0.40 6.64
C ALA A 235 -17.11 0.68 5.67
N TYR A 236 -17.29 0.33 4.40
CA TYR A 236 -17.78 1.22 3.36
C TYR A 236 -18.91 0.54 2.55
N PRO A 237 -20.16 0.59 3.06
CA PRO A 237 -21.33 -0.09 2.48
C PRO A 237 -21.59 0.13 0.98
N PRO A 238 -21.29 1.29 0.36
CA PRO A 238 -21.48 1.46 -1.09
C PRO A 238 -20.70 0.46 -1.96
N LEU A 239 -19.64 -0.17 -1.44
CA LEU A 239 -18.94 -1.24 -2.17
C LEU A 239 -19.81 -2.48 -2.44
N MET A 240 -20.86 -2.73 -1.65
CA MET A 240 -21.78 -3.86 -1.84
C MET A 240 -22.46 -3.86 -3.20
N GLU A 241 -22.65 -2.69 -3.81
CA GLU A 241 -23.21 -2.56 -5.15
C GLU A 241 -22.34 -3.24 -6.21
N TRP A 242 -21.02 -3.17 -6.05
CA TRP A 242 -20.04 -3.64 -7.03
C TRP A 242 -19.48 -5.02 -6.68
N PHE A 243 -19.48 -5.37 -5.40
CA PHE A 243 -18.94 -6.63 -4.88
C PHE A 243 -19.94 -7.33 -3.94
N PRO A 244 -21.14 -7.73 -4.42
CA PRO A 244 -22.16 -8.34 -3.58
C PRO A 244 -21.78 -9.75 -3.10
N ASN A 245 -20.86 -10.41 -3.81
CA ASN A 245 -20.32 -11.73 -3.49
C ASN A 245 -18.79 -11.63 -3.31
N PRO A 246 -18.18 -12.53 -2.53
CA PRO A 246 -18.77 -13.62 -1.73
C PRO A 246 -19.47 -13.08 -0.46
N PRO A 247 -20.06 -13.91 0.44
CA PRO A 247 -20.66 -13.43 1.68
C PRO A 247 -19.73 -12.52 2.50
N LEU A 248 -20.33 -11.63 3.30
CA LEU A 248 -19.58 -10.74 4.18
C LEU A 248 -18.74 -11.54 5.17
N GLN A 249 -17.48 -11.14 5.32
CA GLN A 249 -16.57 -11.67 6.34
C GLN A 249 -16.24 -10.54 7.34
N TYR A 250 -15.65 -10.87 8.49
CA TYR A 250 -15.12 -9.87 9.45
C TYR A 250 -16.08 -8.68 9.68
N LEU A 251 -17.29 -8.98 10.18
CA LEU A 251 -18.38 -7.99 10.35
C LEU A 251 -18.08 -6.89 11.35
N GLU A 252 -17.06 -7.10 12.18
CA GLU A 252 -16.51 -6.10 13.08
C GLU A 252 -15.00 -6.03 12.85
N PRO A 253 -14.39 -4.84 13.02
CA PRO A 253 -12.94 -4.74 12.94
C PRO A 253 -12.26 -5.64 13.98
N ILE A 254 -11.42 -6.54 13.48
CA ILE A 254 -10.62 -7.42 14.33
C ILE A 254 -9.22 -6.83 14.50
N GLU A 255 -8.77 -6.73 15.75
CA GLU A 255 -7.39 -6.40 16.06
C GLU A 255 -6.51 -7.64 15.85
N LEU A 256 -5.46 -7.49 15.04
CA LEU A 256 -4.55 -8.57 14.74
C LEU A 256 -3.37 -8.55 15.71
N ARG A 257 -2.94 -9.73 16.17
CA ARG A 257 -1.86 -9.89 17.15
C ARG A 257 -0.63 -10.53 16.55
N ARG A 258 0.53 -10.07 17.02
CA ARG A 258 1.84 -10.63 16.72
C ARG A 258 2.13 -11.82 17.65
N PRO A 259 2.79 -12.88 17.15
CA PRO A 259 3.34 -13.92 18.00
C PRO A 259 4.58 -13.42 18.78
N GLY A 260 4.64 -13.71 20.08
CA GLY A 260 5.82 -13.48 20.90
C GLY A 260 5.92 -12.06 21.47
N LYS A 261 7.06 -11.39 21.27
CA LYS A 261 7.35 -10.08 21.89
C LYS A 261 6.50 -9.00 21.23
N LYS A 262 5.71 -8.29 22.05
CA LYS A 262 4.98 -7.10 21.65
C LYS A 262 5.90 -5.95 21.25
N LEU A 263 5.53 -5.22 20.21
CA LEU A 263 6.16 -3.96 19.81
C LEU A 263 5.22 -2.80 20.16
N GLU A 264 5.76 -1.58 20.25
CA GLU A 264 4.90 -0.43 20.49
C GLU A 264 3.99 -0.11 19.30
N MET A 265 4.52 -0.29 18.09
CA MET A 265 3.82 0.03 16.86
C MET A 265 3.91 -1.14 15.88
N GLU A 266 2.75 -1.70 15.57
CA GLU A 266 2.57 -2.66 14.48
C GLU A 266 2.04 -1.93 13.23
N GLN A 267 2.70 -2.21 12.11
CA GLN A 267 2.33 -1.65 10.82
C GLN A 267 2.82 -2.58 9.73
N ASN A 268 2.30 -2.38 8.52
CA ASN A 268 2.90 -2.89 7.29
C ASN A 268 2.83 -4.41 7.13
N TRP A 269 2.10 -5.16 7.97
CA TRP A 269 1.99 -6.61 7.85
C TRP A 269 1.49 -7.06 6.47
N THR A 270 2.00 -8.17 5.95
CA THR A 270 1.60 -8.71 4.63
C THR A 270 0.66 -9.89 4.81
N PHE A 271 -0.45 -9.87 4.08
CA PHE A 271 -1.41 -10.97 4.04
C PHE A 271 -1.05 -11.92 2.92
N MET A 272 -1.06 -13.21 3.23
CA MET A 272 -0.77 -14.30 2.32
C MET A 272 -1.88 -15.33 2.45
N PHE A 273 -2.27 -15.93 1.34
CA PHE A 273 -3.41 -16.82 1.30
C PHE A 273 -3.01 -18.15 0.71
N GLU A 274 -3.50 -19.22 1.32
CA GLU A 274 -3.37 -20.58 0.81
C GLU A 274 -4.70 -21.29 1.09
N HIS A 275 -5.39 -21.70 0.03
CA HIS A 275 -6.73 -22.26 0.12
C HIS A 275 -7.67 -21.35 0.95
N ASN A 276 -8.28 -21.88 2.01
CA ASN A 276 -9.20 -21.17 2.91
C ASN A 276 -8.49 -20.59 4.15
N LYS A 277 -7.15 -20.50 4.15
CA LYS A 277 -6.38 -20.01 5.29
C LYS A 277 -5.73 -18.67 4.98
N THR A 278 -5.84 -17.75 5.93
CA THR A 278 -5.18 -16.45 5.89
C THR A 278 -3.98 -16.46 6.83
N PHE A 279 -2.81 -16.25 6.24
CA PHE A 279 -1.55 -16.06 6.93
C PHE A 279 -1.17 -14.58 6.95
N ILE A 280 -0.50 -14.18 8.02
CA ILE A 280 -0.04 -12.82 8.23
C ILE A 280 1.46 -12.90 8.48
N GLN A 281 2.24 -12.22 7.66
CA GLN A 281 3.66 -12.03 7.87
C GLN A 281 3.89 -10.71 8.59
N GLN A 282 4.56 -10.75 9.75
CA GLN A 282 4.86 -9.54 10.52
C GLN A 282 6.28 -9.02 10.30
N ASP A 283 7.26 -9.91 10.12
CA ASP A 283 8.64 -9.54 9.84
C ASP A 283 9.21 -10.30 8.64
N LEU A 284 10.12 -9.65 7.93
CA LEU A 284 10.91 -10.23 6.85
C LEU A 284 12.17 -10.94 7.38
N TYR A 285 12.80 -10.40 8.43
CA TYR A 285 14.02 -10.97 9.01
C TYR A 285 14.25 -10.54 10.48
N PRO A 286 14.42 -11.49 11.43
CA PRO A 286 14.01 -12.89 11.31
C PRO A 286 12.53 -12.98 10.92
N ARG A 287 12.19 -13.94 10.07
CA ARG A 287 10.84 -14.07 9.50
C ARG A 287 9.85 -14.52 10.56
N THR A 288 8.68 -13.91 10.58
CA THR A 288 7.59 -14.27 11.52
C THR A 288 6.25 -14.40 10.78
N TYR A 289 5.52 -15.46 11.10
CA TYR A 289 4.15 -15.71 10.63
C TYR A 289 3.20 -15.99 11.76
N SER A 290 1.96 -15.61 11.52
CA SER A 290 0.80 -16.14 12.21
C SER A 290 -0.28 -16.50 11.19
N SER A 291 -1.36 -17.14 11.65
CA SER A 291 -2.60 -17.23 10.89
C SER A 291 -3.75 -16.65 11.70
N ILE A 292 -4.80 -16.20 11.02
CA ILE A 292 -6.03 -15.75 11.71
C ILE A 292 -6.59 -16.95 12.51
N GLY A 293 -6.87 -16.74 13.79
CA GLY A 293 -7.25 -17.80 14.74
C GLY A 293 -6.08 -18.46 15.49
N TRP A 294 -4.83 -18.35 14.99
CA TRP A 294 -3.63 -18.91 15.64
C TRP A 294 -2.50 -17.86 15.68
N GLN A 295 -2.78 -16.73 16.32
CA GLN A 295 -1.87 -15.57 16.33
C GLN A 295 -0.74 -15.65 17.36
N ASN A 296 -0.80 -16.56 18.32
CA ASN A 296 0.13 -16.64 19.45
C ASN A 296 1.40 -17.46 19.17
N ARG A 297 1.54 -18.06 17.98
CA ARG A 297 2.68 -18.93 17.62
C ARG A 297 3.32 -18.45 16.32
N ASN A 298 4.65 -18.33 16.31
CA ASN A 298 5.38 -18.10 15.07
C ASN A 298 5.35 -19.38 14.22
N LEU A 299 4.74 -19.30 13.04
CA LEU A 299 4.64 -20.40 12.08
C LEU A 299 5.78 -20.40 11.05
N ALA A 300 6.68 -19.40 11.07
CA ALA A 300 7.81 -19.34 10.14
C ALA A 300 8.82 -20.47 10.42
N PRO A 301 9.06 -21.38 9.47
CA PRO A 301 10.01 -22.47 9.68
C PRO A 301 11.47 -22.00 9.57
N ARG A 302 11.71 -20.93 8.79
CA ARG A 302 13.06 -20.41 8.51
C ARG A 302 13.03 -18.96 8.05
N SER A 303 14.19 -18.30 8.17
CA SER A 303 14.48 -16.99 7.57
C SER A 303 15.48 -17.16 6.43
N PHE A 304 15.50 -16.22 5.48
CA PHE A 304 16.33 -16.32 4.28
C PHE A 304 17.52 -15.37 4.33
N LYS A 305 18.72 -15.89 4.03
CA LYS A 305 19.96 -15.11 4.02
C LYS A 305 19.92 -13.96 3.02
N CYS A 306 19.27 -14.15 1.86
CA CYS A 306 19.11 -13.10 0.86
C CYS A 306 18.34 -11.87 1.38
N ILE A 307 17.41 -12.08 2.33
CA ILE A 307 16.66 -10.99 2.96
C ILE A 307 17.55 -10.29 3.99
N ASN A 308 18.27 -11.05 4.82
CA ASN A 308 19.25 -10.48 5.74
C ASN A 308 20.29 -9.61 5.02
N ALA A 309 20.74 -10.05 3.84
CA ALA A 309 21.73 -9.33 3.04
C ALA A 309 21.28 -7.91 2.64
N LEU A 310 19.98 -7.61 2.64
CA LEU A 310 19.47 -6.26 2.39
C LEU A 310 19.73 -5.30 3.56
N THR A 311 19.92 -5.83 4.78
CA THR A 311 20.13 -5.05 6.01
C THR A 311 21.53 -5.17 6.58
N GLN A 312 22.36 -6.08 6.06
CA GLN A 312 23.64 -6.44 6.66
C GLN A 312 24.52 -5.21 6.92
N ASN A 313 24.66 -4.88 8.21
CA ASN A 313 25.58 -3.91 8.82
C ASN A 313 25.18 -2.44 8.80
N ARG A 314 23.88 -2.11 8.81
CA ARG A 314 23.44 -0.73 9.00
C ARG A 314 22.30 -0.65 10.01
N GLU A 315 22.58 -0.12 11.20
CA GLU A 315 21.54 0.13 12.24
C GLU A 315 20.44 1.08 11.74
N GLU A 316 20.76 1.92 10.75
CA GLU A 316 19.85 2.89 10.14
C GLU A 316 18.95 2.29 9.05
N VAL A 317 19.01 0.97 8.82
CA VAL A 317 18.23 0.29 7.77
C VAL A 317 17.17 -0.62 8.37
N ALA A 318 15.91 -0.39 7.98
CA ALA A 318 14.77 -1.20 8.40
C ALA A 318 14.06 -1.84 7.19
N LEU A 319 13.78 -3.14 7.27
CA LEU A 319 12.93 -3.81 6.31
C LEU A 319 11.46 -3.57 6.66
N ARG A 320 10.68 -3.14 5.68
CA ARG A 320 9.23 -2.97 5.81
C ARG A 320 8.53 -3.66 4.66
N GLN A 321 7.38 -4.22 4.95
CA GLN A 321 6.51 -4.83 3.97
C GLN A 321 5.56 -3.74 3.42
N ALA A 322 5.66 -3.41 2.14
CA ALA A 322 4.95 -2.25 1.62
C ALA A 322 3.50 -2.57 1.25
N THR A 323 3.25 -3.77 0.72
CA THR A 323 1.97 -4.11 0.07
C THR A 323 1.39 -5.44 0.53
N ASN A 324 0.14 -5.69 0.13
CA ASN A 324 -0.44 -7.03 0.07
C ASN A 324 0.30 -7.92 -0.94
N THR A 325 -0.05 -9.20 -0.94
CA THR A 325 0.36 -10.13 -2.01
C THR A 325 -0.63 -10.11 -3.16
N LEU A 326 -0.12 -10.39 -4.36
CA LEU A 326 -0.90 -10.82 -5.52
C LEU A 326 -0.39 -12.17 -5.98
N ARG A 327 -1.29 -13.00 -6.50
CA ARG A 327 -0.95 -14.26 -7.12
C ARG A 327 -0.68 -14.06 -8.60
N LEU A 328 0.46 -14.56 -9.08
CA LEU A 328 0.91 -14.39 -10.45
C LEU A 328 1.29 -15.75 -11.05
N SER A 329 0.66 -16.11 -12.15
CA SER A 329 1.15 -17.18 -13.02
C SER A 329 2.19 -16.64 -13.99
N LEU A 330 3.34 -17.30 -14.04
CA LEU A 330 4.52 -16.93 -14.83
C LEU A 330 4.36 -17.31 -16.32
N CYS A 331 3.20 -16.99 -16.90
CA CYS A 331 2.89 -17.12 -18.32
C CYS A 331 1.94 -16.00 -18.76
N ASN A 332 1.86 -15.75 -20.07
CA ASN A 332 0.90 -14.81 -20.64
C ASN A 332 -0.47 -15.47 -20.79
N TRP A 333 -1.54 -14.75 -20.45
CA TRP A 333 -2.91 -15.17 -20.75
C TRP A 333 -3.17 -15.19 -22.27
N PRO A 334 -3.88 -16.20 -22.82
CA PRO A 334 -4.40 -17.38 -22.13
C PRO A 334 -3.32 -18.44 -21.86
N CYS A 335 -3.19 -18.87 -20.60
CA CYS A 335 -2.35 -20.01 -20.21
C CYS A 335 -2.97 -20.76 -19.01
N THR A 336 -2.53 -21.99 -18.78
CA THR A 336 -2.99 -22.77 -17.62
C THR A 336 -2.09 -22.49 -16.41
N ALA A 337 -2.68 -21.93 -15.36
CA ALA A 337 -2.03 -21.82 -14.06
C ALA A 337 -1.83 -23.21 -13.45
N THR A 338 -0.62 -23.48 -12.96
CA THR A 338 -0.25 -24.68 -12.20
C THR A 338 0.44 -24.26 -10.91
N GLU A 339 0.62 -25.19 -9.97
CA GLU A 339 1.36 -24.88 -8.74
C GLU A 339 2.82 -24.50 -9.02
N GLU A 340 3.44 -25.11 -10.02
CA GLU A 340 4.84 -24.92 -10.37
C GLU A 340 5.12 -23.61 -11.09
N ASN A 341 4.12 -23.08 -11.81
CA ASN A 341 4.25 -21.81 -12.55
C ASN A 341 3.62 -20.62 -11.82
N THR A 342 3.12 -20.80 -10.59
CA THR A 342 2.40 -19.75 -9.87
C THR A 342 3.12 -19.35 -8.58
N VAL A 343 3.26 -18.04 -8.40
CA VAL A 343 4.01 -17.42 -7.30
C VAL A 343 3.18 -16.33 -6.62
N LEU A 344 3.59 -15.91 -5.43
CA LEU A 344 3.10 -14.66 -4.85
C LEU A 344 4.13 -13.56 -5.05
N ILE A 345 3.65 -12.38 -5.42
CA ILE A 345 4.46 -11.17 -5.51
C ILE A 345 3.97 -10.13 -4.49
N SER A 346 4.91 -9.42 -3.89
CA SER A 346 4.64 -8.23 -3.06
C SER A 346 5.78 -7.23 -3.21
N ILE A 347 5.58 -5.98 -2.80
CA ILE A 347 6.67 -5.00 -2.72
C ILE A 347 7.11 -4.88 -1.26
N ILE A 348 8.42 -4.86 -1.06
CA ILE A 348 9.07 -4.56 0.21
C ILE A 348 9.84 -3.25 0.08
N HIS A 349 10.04 -2.59 1.21
CA HIS A 349 10.92 -1.46 1.36
C HIS A 349 12.16 -1.85 2.16
N VAL A 350 13.33 -1.46 1.65
CA VAL A 350 14.53 -1.25 2.45
C VAL A 350 14.55 0.23 2.80
N LYS A 351 14.14 0.56 4.03
CA LYS A 351 14.04 1.92 4.53
C LYS A 351 15.39 2.35 5.09
N TYR A 352 15.99 3.38 4.50
CA TYR A 352 17.19 4.04 4.98
C TYR A 352 16.80 5.28 5.78
N ALA A 353 17.18 5.32 7.06
CA ALA A 353 16.94 6.47 7.92
C ALA A 353 18.06 7.51 7.75
N GLU A 354 18.03 8.29 6.66
CA GLU A 354 18.98 9.39 6.45
C GLU A 354 18.47 10.68 7.12
N GLY A 355 18.84 10.88 8.39
CA GLY A 355 18.42 12.03 9.18
C GLY A 355 16.89 12.12 9.32
N TYR A 356 16.29 13.22 8.86
CA TYR A 356 14.83 13.46 8.97
C TYR A 356 14.02 13.04 7.73
N ARG A 357 14.67 12.59 6.65
CA ARG A 357 13.99 12.21 5.40
C ARG A 357 14.32 10.75 5.06
N PRO A 358 13.41 9.81 5.36
CA PRO A 358 13.65 8.41 5.03
C PRO A 358 13.63 8.18 3.52
N TYR A 359 14.60 7.42 3.01
CA TYR A 359 14.57 6.89 1.66
C TYR A 359 14.04 5.45 1.66
N TYR A 360 13.10 5.13 0.78
CA TYR A 360 12.54 3.79 0.66
C TYR A 360 12.96 3.17 -0.68
N GLU A 361 13.98 2.33 -0.62
CA GLU A 361 14.31 1.47 -1.75
C GLU A 361 13.24 0.38 -1.88
N ARG A 362 12.60 0.30 -3.05
CA ARG A 362 11.47 -0.62 -3.29
C ARG A 362 11.96 -1.83 -4.08
N ARG A 363 11.55 -3.03 -3.68
CA ARG A 363 11.86 -4.28 -4.38
C ARG A 363 10.64 -5.20 -4.43
N VAL A 364 10.48 -5.93 -5.53
CA VAL A 364 9.54 -7.04 -5.61
C VAL A 364 10.14 -8.24 -4.88
N LEU A 365 9.40 -8.75 -3.92
CA LEU A 365 9.65 -10.02 -3.25
C LEU A 365 8.78 -11.09 -3.90
N VAL A 366 9.41 -12.19 -4.33
CA VAL A 366 8.72 -13.33 -4.93
C VAL A 366 8.81 -14.51 -3.98
N THR A 367 7.66 -15.10 -3.64
CA THR A 367 7.56 -16.29 -2.82
C THR A 367 6.79 -17.42 -3.52
N THR A 368 6.92 -18.64 -3.03
CA THR A 368 6.00 -19.73 -3.39
C THR A 368 4.56 -19.36 -3.06
N ALA A 369 3.59 -19.93 -3.78
CA ALA A 369 2.17 -19.72 -3.53
C ALA A 369 1.58 -20.61 -2.44
N GLN A 370 2.35 -21.60 -1.99
CA GLN A 370 2.01 -22.53 -0.93
C GLN A 370 2.83 -22.23 0.33
N PHE A 371 2.25 -22.51 1.49
CA PHE A 371 2.92 -22.46 2.77
C PHE A 371 4.12 -23.44 2.75
N PRO A 372 5.32 -23.04 3.24
CA PRO A 372 5.59 -21.89 4.10
C PRO A 372 5.99 -20.61 3.35
N PHE A 373 5.52 -20.43 2.12
CA PHE A 373 5.75 -19.26 1.26
C PHE A 373 7.23 -18.94 1.06
N ASP A 374 8.03 -19.94 0.72
CA ASP A 374 9.48 -19.76 0.66
C ASP A 374 9.86 -18.59 -0.27
N VAL A 375 10.80 -17.75 0.17
CA VAL A 375 11.33 -16.66 -0.65
C VAL A 375 12.20 -17.27 -1.74
N ILE A 376 11.74 -17.15 -2.99
CA ILE A 376 12.42 -17.71 -4.15
C ILE A 376 13.20 -16.65 -4.93
N GLY A 377 12.87 -15.36 -4.79
CA GLY A 377 13.64 -14.30 -5.42
C GLY A 377 13.27 -12.88 -5.03
N ILE A 378 14.16 -11.96 -5.39
CA ILE A 378 14.04 -10.52 -5.11
C ILE A 378 14.47 -9.74 -6.34
N SER A 379 13.73 -8.69 -6.70
CA SER A 379 14.11 -7.80 -7.80
C SER A 379 15.31 -6.91 -7.44
N PRO A 380 15.94 -6.29 -8.44
CA PRO A 380 16.69 -5.05 -8.26
C PRO A 380 15.81 -3.94 -7.65
N SER A 381 16.42 -2.83 -7.24
CA SER A 381 15.67 -1.64 -6.82
C SER A 381 14.79 -1.14 -7.96
N LEU A 382 13.53 -0.84 -7.65
CA LEU A 382 12.57 -0.25 -8.58
C LEU A 382 12.76 1.28 -8.59
N VAL A 383 12.44 1.95 -9.69
CA VAL A 383 12.34 3.42 -9.78
C VAL A 383 11.04 3.74 -10.49
N TYR A 384 10.25 4.68 -9.95
CA TYR A 384 8.97 5.04 -10.56
C TYR A 384 9.16 6.17 -11.57
N THR A 385 8.83 5.90 -12.83
CA THR A 385 9.01 6.89 -13.90
C THR A 385 8.02 8.05 -13.71
N GLY A 386 8.53 9.28 -13.81
CA GLY A 386 7.74 10.49 -13.59
C GLY A 386 7.68 10.94 -12.13
N THR A 387 8.42 10.31 -11.23
CA THR A 387 8.62 10.76 -9.84
C THR A 387 10.03 11.31 -9.63
N ASP A 388 10.22 12.01 -8.51
CA ASP A 388 11.52 12.46 -8.04
C ASP A 388 11.95 11.57 -6.86
N GLU A 389 13.04 10.81 -7.00
CA GLU A 389 13.53 9.94 -5.92
C GLU A 389 14.20 10.73 -4.78
N GLN A 390 14.34 12.07 -4.90
CA GLN A 390 14.79 12.94 -3.80
C GLN A 390 13.70 13.22 -2.76
N VAL A 391 12.43 12.97 -3.11
CA VAL A 391 11.32 13.08 -2.16
C VAL A 391 11.02 11.74 -1.51
N VAL A 392 10.37 11.77 -0.36
CA VAL A 392 9.93 10.56 0.36
C VAL A 392 8.82 9.89 -0.45
N LEU A 393 9.15 8.82 -1.16
CA LEU A 393 8.22 7.96 -1.88
C LEU A 393 8.10 6.63 -1.16
N TYR A 394 6.89 6.11 -0.99
CA TYR A 394 6.67 4.79 -0.39
C TYR A 394 5.44 4.13 -0.98
N THR A 395 5.57 2.85 -1.31
CA THR A 395 4.49 2.02 -1.84
C THR A 395 3.53 1.57 -0.74
N THR A 396 2.25 1.45 -1.08
CA THR A 396 1.18 1.14 -0.10
C THR A 396 0.29 -0.03 -0.52
N SER A 397 0.11 -0.28 -1.81
CA SER A 397 -0.79 -1.33 -2.30
C SER A 397 -0.43 -1.86 -3.68
N LEU A 398 -0.84 -3.10 -3.94
CA LEU A 398 -0.84 -3.75 -5.25
C LEU A 398 -2.24 -4.28 -5.57
N THR A 399 -2.73 -4.05 -6.77
CA THR A 399 -3.98 -4.67 -7.26
C THR A 399 -3.90 -4.92 -8.76
N TRP A 400 -4.59 -5.94 -9.27
CA TRP A 400 -4.72 -6.14 -10.72
C TRP A 400 -5.66 -5.09 -11.32
N ASP A 401 -5.38 -4.55 -12.51
CA ASP A 401 -6.40 -3.80 -13.25
C ASP A 401 -7.31 -4.78 -14.00
N SER A 402 -8.32 -5.30 -13.30
CA SER A 402 -9.28 -6.28 -13.86
C SER A 402 -10.21 -5.71 -14.93
N ARG A 403 -10.01 -4.46 -15.35
CA ARG A 403 -10.75 -3.78 -16.43
C ARG A 403 -10.06 -3.88 -17.79
N GLN A 404 -8.91 -4.56 -17.86
CA GLN A 404 -8.40 -5.02 -19.15
C GLN A 404 -9.44 -5.87 -19.87
N GLU A 405 -9.31 -6.04 -21.19
CA GLU A 405 -10.29 -6.82 -21.96
C GLU A 405 -10.64 -8.10 -21.22
N PRO A 406 -11.94 -8.38 -20.97
CA PRO A 406 -12.36 -9.52 -20.17
C PRO A 406 -11.64 -10.76 -20.65
N ARG A 407 -10.99 -11.46 -19.72
CA ARG A 407 -10.42 -12.77 -20.00
C ARG A 407 -11.58 -13.65 -20.48
N LYS A 408 -11.69 -13.84 -21.79
CA LYS A 408 -12.67 -14.76 -22.37
C LYS A 408 -12.47 -16.13 -21.72
N SER A 409 -13.56 -16.84 -21.40
CA SER A 409 -13.43 -18.17 -20.79
C SER A 409 -12.59 -19.08 -21.69
N ARG A 410 -11.97 -20.11 -21.11
CA ARG A 410 -11.16 -21.05 -21.90
C ARG A 410 -12.02 -21.69 -23.00
N GLU A 411 -13.29 -21.93 -22.70
CA GLU A 411 -14.34 -22.39 -23.60
C GLU A 411 -14.62 -21.37 -24.71
N ASP A 412 -14.68 -20.07 -24.41
CA ASP A 412 -14.83 -19.01 -25.41
C ASP A 412 -13.63 -18.95 -26.35
N VAL A 413 -12.41 -19.12 -25.84
CA VAL A 413 -11.18 -19.15 -26.66
C VAL A 413 -11.17 -20.39 -27.57
N TYR A 414 -11.52 -21.57 -27.05
CA TYR A 414 -11.65 -22.79 -27.84
C TYR A 414 -12.83 -22.74 -28.83
N SER A 415 -13.92 -22.06 -28.50
CA SER A 415 -15.08 -21.88 -29.38
C SER A 415 -14.78 -20.91 -30.52
N MET A 416 -13.99 -19.85 -30.27
CA MET A 416 -13.50 -18.95 -31.30
C MET A 416 -12.61 -19.69 -32.31
N ASP A 417 -11.75 -20.59 -31.85
CA ASP A 417 -10.89 -21.39 -32.73
C ASP A 417 -11.71 -22.38 -33.58
N LYS A 418 -12.79 -22.96 -33.02
CA LYS A 418 -13.74 -23.78 -33.79
C LYS A 418 -14.55 -22.97 -34.81
N SER A 419 -14.92 -21.73 -34.48
CA SER A 419 -15.67 -20.85 -35.40
C SER A 419 -14.87 -20.43 -36.63
N LYS A 420 -13.53 -20.43 -36.55
CA LYS A 420 -12.65 -20.20 -37.72
C LYS A 420 -12.66 -21.34 -38.74
N TYR A 421 -13.14 -22.52 -38.37
CA TYR A 421 -13.26 -23.69 -39.26
C TYR A 421 -14.71 -24.04 -39.62
N ALA A 422 -15.69 -23.29 -39.14
CA ALA A 422 -17.10 -23.48 -39.48
C ALA A 422 -17.44 -22.69 -40.76
N VAL A 423 -17.30 -23.35 -41.91
CA VAL A 423 -17.91 -22.93 -43.17
C VAL A 423 -19.44 -23.00 -43.04
N LYS A 424 -20.11 -21.97 -43.56
CA LYS A 424 -21.56 -21.71 -43.60
C LYS A 424 -22.45 -22.95 -43.74
N SER A 425 -23.56 -22.95 -43.00
CA SER A 425 -24.88 -23.21 -43.59
C SER A 425 -25.90 -22.22 -43.04
N GLU A 426 -26.40 -21.34 -43.91
CA GLU A 426 -27.59 -20.53 -43.67
C GLU A 426 -28.81 -21.45 -43.49
N MET A 427 -29.73 -21.10 -42.59
CA MET A 427 -31.16 -21.29 -42.84
C MET A 427 -31.99 -20.29 -42.02
N THR A 428 -33.00 -19.80 -42.71
CA THR A 428 -33.87 -18.65 -42.50
C THR A 428 -35.08 -18.93 -41.60
N GLY A 429 -35.64 -17.84 -41.03
CA GLY A 429 -37.03 -17.74 -40.56
C GLY A 429 -37.17 -17.73 -39.04
N GLY A 430 -37.99 -16.91 -38.39
CA GLY A 430 -38.96 -15.92 -38.83
C GLY A 430 -39.60 -15.27 -37.58
N ASP A 431 -40.29 -14.15 -37.81
CA ASP A 431 -41.03 -13.30 -36.87
C ASP A 431 -41.72 -13.99 -35.67
N ARG A 432 -41.67 -13.31 -34.50
CA ARG A 432 -42.83 -12.59 -33.91
C ARG A 432 -42.51 -12.04 -32.52
N SER A 433 -42.87 -10.78 -32.33
CA SER A 433 -43.25 -10.10 -31.07
C SER A 433 -44.46 -9.23 -31.45
N PRO A 434 -45.20 -8.53 -30.56
CA PRO A 434 -45.17 -8.49 -29.09
C PRO A 434 -46.58 -8.60 -28.48
N GLU A 435 -46.72 -8.57 -27.15
CA GLU A 435 -47.92 -7.93 -26.56
C GLU A 435 -47.66 -7.41 -25.14
N ASN A 436 -47.98 -6.12 -24.98
CA ASN A 436 -47.98 -5.31 -23.76
C ASN A 436 -49.23 -5.60 -22.94
N GLN A 437 -49.18 -5.37 -21.62
CA GLN A 437 -50.36 -4.91 -20.87
C GLN A 437 -49.95 -3.96 -19.73
N GLU A 438 -50.44 -2.73 -19.84
CA GLU A 438 -50.48 -1.67 -18.84
C GLU A 438 -51.70 -1.86 -17.92
N THR A 439 -51.57 -1.47 -16.64
CA THR A 439 -52.68 -1.05 -15.77
C THR A 439 -52.11 -0.01 -14.79
N GLN A 440 -52.40 1.28 -15.00
CA GLN A 440 -53.48 2.09 -14.40
C GLN A 440 -53.24 2.49 -12.93
N GLU A 441 -52.96 3.79 -12.75
CA GLU A 441 -52.91 4.54 -11.48
C GLU A 441 -54.25 5.22 -11.19
N GLU A 442 -54.60 5.39 -9.90
CA GLU A 442 -55.49 6.43 -9.38
C GLU A 442 -55.23 6.70 -7.87
N PRO A 443 -55.69 7.84 -7.28
CA PRO A 443 -54.78 8.71 -6.51
C PRO A 443 -55.06 8.91 -5.01
N ASN A 444 -54.04 9.50 -4.37
CA ASN A 444 -54.01 10.40 -3.19
C ASN A 444 -54.44 9.92 -1.78
N LYS A 445 -53.48 10.02 -0.85
CA LYS A 445 -53.67 10.68 0.46
C LYS A 445 -52.32 11.08 1.08
N ILE A 446 -52.17 12.37 1.36
CA ILE A 446 -51.02 12.98 2.03
C ILE A 446 -51.10 12.68 3.54
N LYS A 447 -50.09 12.00 4.07
CA LYS A 447 -49.73 12.01 5.49
C LYS A 447 -48.28 12.44 5.62
N VAL A 448 -48.04 13.44 6.46
CA VAL A 448 -46.70 13.95 6.79
C VAL A 448 -46.08 12.98 7.79
N GLU A 449 -45.35 12.00 7.28
CA GLU A 449 -44.37 11.20 8.03
C GLU A 449 -42.96 11.68 7.65
N LYS A 450 -42.04 11.66 8.63
CA LYS A 450 -40.61 11.93 8.39
C LYS A 450 -40.13 11.05 7.24
N ARG A 451 -39.86 11.66 6.07
CA ARG A 451 -39.39 10.95 4.89
C ARG A 451 -37.95 10.49 5.13
N GLU A 452 -37.78 9.25 5.57
CA GLU A 452 -36.60 8.47 5.21
C GLU A 452 -36.44 8.55 3.68
N THR A 453 -35.25 8.92 3.23
CA THR A 453 -34.91 8.96 1.82
C THR A 453 -35.05 7.56 1.20
N ALA A 454 -35.32 7.49 -0.11
CA ALA A 454 -35.38 6.20 -0.82
C ALA A 454 -34.06 5.40 -0.66
N GLN A 455 -32.95 6.10 -0.44
CA GLN A 455 -31.65 5.55 -0.14
C GLN A 455 -31.61 4.91 1.26
N GLU A 456 -32.09 5.59 2.31
CA GLU A 456 -32.17 5.02 3.67
C GLU A 456 -33.09 3.79 3.73
N LYS A 457 -34.24 3.80 3.03
CA LYS A 457 -35.13 2.61 2.95
C LYS A 457 -34.48 1.45 2.19
N LYS A 458 -33.70 1.74 1.15
CA LYS A 458 -32.92 0.72 0.42
C LYS A 458 -31.81 0.14 1.29
N MET A 459 -31.13 0.98 2.08
CA MET A 459 -30.09 0.58 3.02
C MET A 459 -30.65 -0.25 4.19
N ARG A 460 -31.81 0.10 4.75
CA ARG A 460 -32.44 -0.68 5.82
C ARG A 460 -32.88 -2.06 5.35
N LYS A 461 -33.51 -2.14 4.17
CA LYS A 461 -33.86 -3.43 3.54
C LYS A 461 -32.63 -4.27 3.21
N LEU A 462 -31.51 -3.64 2.84
CA LEU A 462 -30.24 -4.33 2.64
C LEU A 462 -29.71 -4.87 3.98
N HIS A 463 -29.85 -4.11 5.06
CA HIS A 463 -29.42 -4.51 6.41
C HIS A 463 -30.24 -5.67 6.99
N GLU A 464 -31.58 -5.62 6.85
CA GLU A 464 -32.48 -6.72 7.23
C GLU A 464 -32.16 -8.00 6.44
N LYS A 465 -31.82 -7.87 5.14
CA LYS A 465 -31.39 -9.01 4.30
C LYS A 465 -29.98 -9.51 4.66
N GLN A 466 -29.11 -8.64 5.17
CA GLN A 466 -27.77 -8.98 5.67
C GLN A 466 -27.85 -9.80 6.95
N GLU A 467 -28.73 -9.44 7.90
CA GLU A 467 -28.95 -10.22 9.13
C GLU A 467 -29.50 -11.62 8.81
N GLU A 468 -30.43 -11.72 7.85
CA GLU A 468 -30.99 -13.02 7.41
C GLU A 468 -29.95 -13.92 6.73
N LEU A 469 -29.02 -13.35 5.95
CA LEU A 469 -27.94 -14.07 5.28
C LEU A 469 -26.80 -14.45 6.25
N ALA A 470 -26.52 -13.62 7.25
CA ALA A 470 -25.53 -13.89 8.28
C ALA A 470 -25.96 -15.07 9.17
N ASP A 471 -27.25 -15.15 9.53
CA ASP A 471 -27.77 -16.23 10.36
C ASP A 471 -27.85 -17.57 9.59
N LYS A 472 -28.07 -17.53 8.27
CA LYS A 472 -28.03 -18.72 7.39
C LYS A 472 -26.62 -19.27 7.14
N ASN A 473 -25.57 -18.46 7.29
CA ASN A 473 -24.18 -18.84 7.00
C ASN A 473 -23.39 -19.30 8.23
N LYS A 474 -24.04 -19.50 9.38
CA LYS A 474 -23.35 -19.72 10.66
C LYS A 474 -22.54 -21.01 10.75
N PHE A 475 -22.77 -22.03 9.91
CA PHE A 475 -21.92 -23.23 9.84
C PHE A 475 -22.05 -23.93 8.48
N ARG A 476 -21.17 -23.62 7.52
CA ARG A 476 -20.84 -24.52 6.41
C ARG A 476 -19.34 -24.52 6.18
N GLU A 477 -18.68 -25.49 6.80
CA GLU A 477 -17.31 -25.87 6.51
C GLU A 477 -17.31 -26.54 5.11
N TYR A 478 -16.86 -25.83 4.08
CA TYR A 478 -16.70 -26.41 2.75
C TYR A 478 -15.43 -27.26 2.71
N THR A 479 -15.60 -28.58 2.79
CA THR A 479 -14.56 -29.56 2.45
C THR A 479 -14.59 -29.77 0.94
N ILE A 480 -13.53 -29.41 0.22
CA ILE A 480 -13.37 -29.70 -1.22
C ILE A 480 -12.38 -30.86 -1.35
N GLU A 481 -12.88 -32.01 -1.82
CA GLU A 481 -12.08 -33.17 -2.22
C GLU A 481 -11.76 -33.08 -3.73
N ASN A 482 -10.66 -32.41 -4.11
CA ASN A 482 -9.71 -32.73 -5.21
C ASN A 482 -8.85 -31.51 -5.59
N PRO A 483 -7.52 -31.64 -5.73
CA PRO A 483 -6.63 -30.54 -6.07
C PRO A 483 -6.41 -30.48 -7.59
N GLN A 484 -7.30 -29.79 -8.30
CA GLN A 484 -6.90 -29.07 -9.50
C GLN A 484 -7.12 -27.59 -9.21
N LEU A 485 -6.03 -26.82 -9.19
CA LEU A 485 -5.98 -25.40 -8.82
C LEU A 485 -6.67 -24.46 -9.83
N SER A 486 -7.68 -24.95 -10.54
CA SER A 486 -8.47 -24.20 -11.52
C SER A 486 -9.90 -24.07 -11.01
N GLY A 487 -10.22 -22.96 -10.34
CA GLY A 487 -11.62 -22.56 -10.18
C GLY A 487 -12.04 -21.70 -9.00
N ILE A 488 -11.16 -21.35 -8.04
CA ILE A 488 -11.60 -20.65 -6.81
C ILE A 488 -11.05 -19.23 -6.69
N GLU A 489 -9.97 -18.90 -7.40
CA GLU A 489 -9.31 -17.60 -7.22
C GLU A 489 -9.86 -16.56 -8.20
N SER A 490 -10.33 -15.46 -7.63
CA SER A 490 -10.88 -14.30 -8.31
C SER A 490 -9.84 -13.61 -9.19
N ASP A 491 -10.27 -13.08 -10.34
CA ASP A 491 -9.44 -12.24 -11.22
C ASP A 491 -8.91 -10.97 -10.54
N TYR A 492 -9.48 -10.62 -9.38
CA TYR A 492 -9.00 -9.53 -8.53
C TYR A 492 -7.78 -9.89 -7.68
N TYR A 493 -7.45 -11.18 -7.51
CA TYR A 493 -6.29 -11.67 -6.76
C TYR A 493 -5.25 -12.38 -7.65
N HIS A 494 -5.70 -13.05 -8.73
CA HIS A 494 -4.85 -13.81 -9.65
C HIS A 494 -4.64 -13.12 -11.01
N GLY A 495 -3.37 -12.93 -11.38
CA GLY A 495 -2.96 -12.43 -12.70
C GLY A 495 -1.90 -13.24 -13.43
N TYR A 496 -1.58 -12.77 -14.62
CA TYR A 496 -0.66 -13.34 -15.61
C TYR A 496 0.37 -12.28 -16.02
N LEU A 497 1.46 -12.70 -16.67
CA LEU A 497 2.59 -11.81 -17.00
C LEU A 497 2.20 -10.62 -17.90
N ASN A 498 1.21 -10.78 -18.77
CA ASN A 498 0.74 -9.72 -19.66
C ASN A 498 -0.30 -8.77 -19.03
N ASP A 499 -0.78 -9.07 -17.81
CA ASP A 499 -1.75 -8.24 -17.12
C ASP A 499 -1.09 -6.98 -16.53
N VAL A 500 -1.91 -5.97 -16.24
CA VAL A 500 -1.47 -4.76 -15.55
C VAL A 500 -1.73 -4.86 -14.05
N VAL A 501 -0.72 -4.46 -13.30
CA VAL A 501 -0.75 -4.21 -11.86
C VAL A 501 -0.82 -2.70 -11.63
N LEU A 502 -1.75 -2.27 -10.79
CA LEU A 502 -1.79 -0.94 -10.22
C LEU A 502 -1.02 -0.91 -8.91
N ILE A 503 -0.14 0.08 -8.78
CA ILE A 503 0.70 0.29 -7.62
C ILE A 503 0.33 1.63 -6.99
N GLY A 504 -0.29 1.60 -5.82
CA GLY A 504 -0.53 2.80 -5.02
C GLY A 504 0.74 3.21 -4.25
N PHE A 505 1.04 4.50 -4.22
CA PHE A 505 2.16 5.03 -3.44
C PHE A 505 1.92 6.46 -2.95
N GLY A 506 2.50 6.78 -1.80
CA GLY A 506 2.47 8.12 -1.21
C GLY A 506 3.70 8.95 -1.54
N ILE A 507 3.54 10.27 -1.46
CA ILE A 507 4.61 11.27 -1.67
C ILE A 507 4.60 12.22 -0.47
N GLU A 508 5.71 12.25 0.29
CA GLU A 508 5.94 13.15 1.44
C GLU A 508 4.83 13.12 2.51
N ASP A 509 4.12 11.99 2.68
CA ASP A 509 2.93 11.88 3.56
C ASP A 509 1.89 13.00 3.32
N ARG A 510 1.81 13.49 2.07
CA ARG A 510 0.95 14.62 1.67
C ARG A 510 0.14 14.31 0.44
N GLU A 511 0.76 13.66 -0.53
CA GLU A 511 0.11 13.35 -1.79
C GLU A 511 0.04 11.85 -2.04
N ALA A 512 -0.85 11.50 -2.96
CA ALA A 512 -1.14 10.16 -3.38
C ALA A 512 -0.93 10.03 -4.88
N ALA A 513 -0.43 8.88 -5.31
CA ALA A 513 -0.27 8.55 -6.71
C ALA A 513 -0.49 7.05 -6.97
N VAL A 514 -0.70 6.74 -8.24
CA VAL A 514 -0.79 5.38 -8.76
C VAL A 514 0.10 5.23 -9.99
N LEU A 515 0.66 4.05 -10.17
CA LEU A 515 1.35 3.62 -11.39
C LEU A 515 0.68 2.35 -11.91
N ASP A 516 0.47 2.26 -13.22
CA ASP A 516 0.17 1.01 -13.89
C ASP A 516 1.43 0.42 -14.53
N VAL A 517 1.64 -0.88 -14.39
CA VAL A 517 2.81 -1.58 -14.92
C VAL A 517 2.43 -3.00 -15.32
N ARG A 518 3.07 -3.58 -16.34
CA ARG A 518 2.84 -4.98 -16.66
C ARG A 518 3.49 -5.87 -15.61
N ALA A 519 2.84 -6.98 -15.26
CA ALA A 519 3.41 -7.95 -14.32
C ALA A 519 4.77 -8.48 -14.80
N SER A 520 4.95 -8.70 -16.11
CA SER A 520 6.22 -9.09 -16.73
C SER A 520 7.37 -8.18 -16.35
N ASP A 521 7.11 -6.87 -16.30
CA ASP A 521 8.13 -5.85 -16.07
C ASP A 521 8.50 -5.79 -14.58
N LEU A 522 7.56 -6.11 -13.68
CA LEU A 522 7.79 -6.20 -12.24
C LEU A 522 8.66 -7.40 -11.85
N VAL A 523 8.47 -8.53 -12.53
CA VAL A 523 9.22 -9.77 -12.25
C VAL A 523 10.37 -10.01 -13.23
N GLU A 524 10.71 -9.01 -14.04
CA GLU A 524 11.92 -9.06 -14.86
C GLU A 524 13.17 -9.02 -13.97
N CYS A 525 14.21 -9.75 -14.35
CA CYS A 525 15.51 -9.75 -13.68
C CYS A 525 15.49 -10.14 -12.17
N ILE A 526 14.50 -10.92 -11.72
CA ILE A 526 14.48 -11.46 -10.36
C ILE A 526 15.75 -12.27 -10.09
N LYS A 527 16.46 -11.90 -9.02
CA LYS A 527 17.60 -12.68 -8.52
C LYS A 527 17.06 -13.78 -7.63
N LYS A 528 17.45 -15.02 -7.89
CA LYS A 528 17.09 -16.15 -7.04
C LYS A 528 17.63 -15.95 -5.63
N CYS A 529 16.79 -16.21 -4.65
CA CYS A 529 17.23 -16.32 -3.27
C CYS A 529 17.75 -17.75 -3.06
N VAL A 530 19.08 -17.91 -2.98
CA VAL A 530 19.68 -19.19 -2.59
C VAL A 530 19.60 -19.30 -1.07
N GLY A 531 18.95 -20.36 -0.58
CA GLY A 531 18.75 -20.64 0.85
C GLY A 531 20.04 -20.86 1.63
#